data_AF-A0A4P6L0H3-F1
#
_entry.id   AF-A0A4P6L0H3-F1
#
_cell.length_a   1.000
_cell.length_b   1.000
_cell.length_c   1.000
_cell.angle_alpha   90.00
_cell.angle_beta   90.00
_cell.angle_gamma   90.00
#
_symmetry.space_group_name_H-M   'P 1'
#
loop_
_entity.id
_entity.type
_entity.pdbx_description
1 polymer ?
#
loop_
_entity_poly.entity_id
_entity_poly.type
_entity_poly.pdbx_seq_one_letter_code
_entity_poly.pdbx_strand_id
1 'polypeptide(L)'
;MKGAVLTVLFLLLQLATVAHAFDQCPRAGHDSEWSARCFEGEGKDRRIKPEYLDRVTWNRHGMATILVETPRELLAVNRQGQVVVPNIRHSGDFDFPNGNNDRGRFEIDDGTGAMKCGYFVAERFDVIARPEYDHCQGYRNDEALACKGCIRYCTDQDCHDSMLIGGQGIVLGLAGNIKRRFDLPTLDQACAMGKASLYSLGSITVLQCTPAADSPFKF
;
A
#
# COMPACT_ATOMS: atom_id res chain seq x y z
N MET A 1 62.10 6.13 33.96
CA MET A 1 60.79 6.50 34.53
C MET A 1 60.11 7.49 33.60
N LYS A 2 58.79 7.32 33.39
CA LYS A 2 57.83 8.22 32.71
C LYS A 2 57.61 8.05 31.19
N GLY A 3 57.55 6.80 30.74
CA GLY A 3 56.75 6.41 29.56
C GLY A 3 55.26 6.29 29.91
N ALA A 4 54.67 7.35 30.48
CA ALA A 4 53.34 7.33 31.09
C ALA A 4 52.45 8.51 30.69
N VAL A 5 52.76 9.20 29.59
CA VAL A 5 52.00 10.39 29.15
C VAL A 5 51.16 10.12 27.89
N LEU A 6 51.44 9.05 27.14
CA LEU A 6 50.78 8.81 25.85
C LEU A 6 49.56 7.87 25.90
N THR A 7 49.33 7.18 27.01
CA THR A 7 48.29 6.12 27.08
C THR A 7 46.93 6.62 27.60
N VAL A 8 46.87 7.82 28.21
CA VAL A 8 45.62 8.33 28.81
C VAL A 8 44.74 9.10 27.81
N LEU A 9 45.31 9.62 26.72
CA LEU A 9 44.54 10.40 25.75
C LEU A 9 43.77 9.56 24.72
N PHE A 10 44.16 8.29 24.50
CA PHE A 10 43.48 7.39 23.57
C PHE A 10 42.26 6.67 24.20
N LEU A 11 42.12 6.71 25.53
CA LEU A 11 40.99 6.11 26.24
C LEU A 11 39.78 7.05 26.38
N LEU A 12 39.93 8.35 26.09
CA LEU A 12 38.85 9.33 26.18
C LEU A 12 38.12 9.59 24.85
N LEU A 13 38.59 9.03 23.74
CA LEU A 13 37.97 9.17 22.42
C LEU A 13 37.02 8.02 22.01
N GLN A 14 36.83 7.00 22.85
CA GLN A 14 35.93 5.87 22.55
C GLN A 14 34.54 5.96 23.20
N LEU A 15 34.22 7.04 23.93
CA LEU A 15 33.02 7.10 24.78
C LEU A 15 31.92 8.08 24.33
N ALA A 16 31.93 8.55 23.08
CA ALA A 16 30.90 9.49 22.62
C ALA A 16 30.39 9.23 21.20
N THR A 17 30.26 7.96 20.80
CA THR A 17 29.16 7.60 19.90
C THR A 17 27.96 7.27 20.77
N VAL A 18 27.26 8.33 21.23
CA VAL A 18 25.86 8.19 21.64
C VAL A 18 25.10 7.90 20.37
N ALA A 19 25.16 6.65 19.91
CA ALA A 19 24.17 6.11 19.00
C ALA A 19 22.85 6.34 19.73
N HIS A 20 22.10 7.36 19.31
CA HIS A 20 20.71 7.48 19.69
C HIS A 20 20.09 6.21 19.14
N ALA A 21 19.92 5.21 20.00
CA ALA A 21 19.14 4.05 19.68
C ALA A 21 17.76 4.62 19.38
N PHE A 22 17.44 4.75 18.09
CA PHE A 22 16.08 4.97 17.64
C PHE A 22 15.25 3.90 18.37
N ASP A 23 14.31 4.35 19.20
CA ASP A 23 13.42 3.42 19.89
C ASP A 23 12.69 2.65 18.80
N GLN A 24 13.01 1.37 18.66
CA GLN A 24 12.53 0.55 17.53
C GLN A 24 11.01 0.43 17.54
N CYS A 25 10.37 0.67 18.69
CA CYS A 25 8.92 0.63 18.89
C CYS A 25 8.48 1.94 19.56
N PRO A 26 8.59 3.09 18.88
CA PRO A 26 8.44 4.40 19.51
C PRO A 26 7.00 4.60 20.00
N ARG A 27 6.80 5.53 20.95
CA ARG A 27 5.44 6.05 21.21
C ARG A 27 4.89 6.66 19.92
N ALA A 28 3.69 6.27 19.53
CA ALA A 28 3.07 6.66 18.27
C ALA A 28 2.90 8.19 18.20
N GLY A 29 3.77 8.84 17.44
CA GLY A 29 3.61 10.20 16.91
C GLY A 29 3.38 10.14 15.39
N HIS A 30 2.88 11.24 14.81
CA HIS A 30 2.46 11.30 13.40
C HIS A 30 3.53 10.90 12.38
N ASP A 31 4.82 10.91 12.75
CA ASP A 31 5.96 10.63 11.85
C ASP A 31 6.88 9.50 12.34
N SER A 32 6.45 8.70 13.32
CA SER A 32 7.29 7.66 13.91
C SER A 32 7.11 6.31 13.22
N GLU A 33 8.16 5.81 12.57
CA GLU A 33 8.17 4.47 11.97
C GLU A 33 8.52 3.40 13.02
N TRP A 34 7.78 2.29 13.00
CA TRP A 34 7.95 1.15 13.89
C TRP A 34 8.76 0.06 13.19
N SER A 35 9.60 -0.65 13.94
CA SER A 35 10.26 -1.85 13.46
C SER A 35 9.24 -3.00 13.34
N ALA A 36 9.40 -3.86 12.34
CA ALA A 36 8.66 -5.13 12.26
C ALA A 36 8.87 -6.02 13.51
N ARG A 37 9.97 -5.83 14.26
CA ARG A 37 10.27 -6.54 15.51
C ARG A 37 9.33 -6.21 16.67
N CYS A 38 8.56 -5.13 16.56
CA CYS A 38 7.52 -4.77 17.53
C CYS A 38 6.27 -5.64 17.40
N PHE A 39 6.21 -6.46 16.36
CA PHE A 39 5.12 -7.37 16.07
C PHE A 39 5.53 -8.82 16.34
N GLU A 40 4.52 -9.65 16.55
CA GLU A 40 4.59 -11.10 16.58
C GLU A 40 3.51 -11.70 15.67
N GLY A 41 3.70 -12.96 15.29
CA GLY A 41 2.84 -13.63 14.31
C GLY A 41 3.03 -13.12 12.89
N GLU A 42 2.30 -13.73 11.96
CA GLU A 42 2.37 -13.43 10.53
C GLU A 42 0.96 -13.36 9.92
N GLY A 43 0.83 -12.71 8.76
CA GLY A 43 -0.43 -12.60 8.04
C GLY A 43 -1.58 -12.08 8.92
N LYS A 44 -2.64 -12.89 9.04
CA LYS A 44 -3.87 -12.55 9.78
C LYS A 44 -3.72 -12.61 11.30
N ASP A 45 -2.70 -13.30 11.80
CA ASP A 45 -2.43 -13.45 13.24
C ASP A 45 -1.46 -12.39 13.76
N ARG A 46 -0.87 -11.61 12.84
CA ARG A 46 0.09 -10.55 13.15
C ARG A 46 -0.51 -9.54 14.13
N ARG A 47 0.23 -9.24 15.18
CA ARG A 47 -0.16 -8.29 16.22
C ARG A 47 1.04 -7.58 16.83
N ILE A 48 0.79 -6.41 17.42
CA ILE A 48 1.77 -5.72 18.26
C ILE A 48 1.99 -6.56 19.52
N LYS A 49 3.26 -6.71 19.93
CA LYS A 49 3.60 -7.42 21.17
C LYS A 49 3.00 -6.69 22.39
N PRO A 50 2.47 -7.41 23.39
CA PRO A 50 1.73 -6.81 24.50
C PRO A 50 2.48 -5.68 25.23
N GLU A 51 3.80 -5.79 25.37
CA GLU A 51 4.67 -4.80 26.04
C GLU A 51 4.77 -3.44 25.33
N TYR A 52 4.25 -3.31 24.10
CA TYR A 52 4.26 -2.06 23.33
C TYR A 52 2.87 -1.46 23.13
N LEU A 53 1.80 -2.09 23.64
CA LEU A 53 0.43 -1.59 23.46
C LEU A 53 0.17 -0.23 24.12
N ASP A 54 0.87 0.05 25.22
CA ASP A 54 0.80 1.34 25.93
C ASP A 54 1.45 2.50 25.14
N ARG A 55 2.19 2.18 24.07
CA ARG A 55 2.84 3.14 23.18
C ARG A 55 1.96 3.58 22.02
N VAL A 56 0.80 2.94 21.83
CA VAL A 56 -0.09 3.19 20.70
C VAL A 56 -1.09 4.29 21.02
N THR A 57 -1.26 5.23 20.08
CA THR A 57 -2.25 6.30 20.16
C THR A 57 -3.56 5.86 19.50
N TRP A 58 -4.55 5.54 20.32
CA TRP A 58 -5.84 5.02 19.87
C TRP A 58 -6.81 6.15 19.47
N ASN A 59 -7.51 5.96 18.35
CA ASN A 59 -8.65 6.80 17.99
C ASN A 59 -9.89 6.46 18.85
N ARG A 60 -10.97 7.23 18.67
CA ARG A 60 -12.22 7.04 19.44
C ARG A 60 -12.87 5.66 19.29
N HIS A 61 -12.57 4.94 18.22
CA HIS A 61 -13.07 3.59 17.94
C HIS A 61 -12.14 2.49 18.46
N GLY A 62 -11.04 2.84 19.13
CA GLY A 62 -10.07 1.86 19.62
C GLY A 62 -9.17 1.29 18.52
N MET A 63 -8.96 2.06 17.45
CA MET A 63 -8.10 1.70 16.33
C MET A 63 -6.90 2.63 16.26
N ALA A 64 -5.79 2.16 15.69
CA ALA A 64 -4.63 2.99 15.43
C ALA A 64 -3.96 2.59 14.11
N THR A 65 -3.34 3.55 13.44
CA THR A 65 -2.46 3.30 12.31
C THR A 65 -1.02 3.24 12.77
N ILE A 66 -0.25 2.29 12.23
CA ILE A 66 1.18 2.15 12.48
C ILE A 66 1.88 2.11 11.13
N LEU A 67 2.89 2.95 10.96
CA LEU A 67 3.81 2.89 9.82
C LEU A 67 4.99 2.01 10.22
N VAL A 68 5.17 0.89 9.53
CA VAL A 68 6.30 -0.02 9.71
C VAL A 68 7.40 0.37 8.73
N GLU A 69 8.66 0.40 9.18
CA GLU A 69 9.81 0.83 8.36
C GLU A 69 10.17 -0.20 7.28
N THR A 70 10.28 -1.48 7.65
CA THR A 70 10.77 -2.55 6.74
C THR A 70 10.02 -3.88 6.93
N PRO A 71 9.35 -4.41 5.89
CA PRO A 71 9.01 -3.69 4.65
C PRO A 71 8.14 -2.47 4.98
N ARG A 72 8.30 -1.39 4.20
CA ARG A 72 7.55 -0.16 4.47
C ARG A 72 6.07 -0.42 4.26
N GLU A 73 5.29 -0.30 5.33
CA GLU A 73 3.89 -0.71 5.34
C GLU A 73 3.10 0.17 6.31
N LEU A 74 2.02 0.78 5.83
CA LEU A 74 1.02 1.38 6.72
C LEU A 74 -0.03 0.32 7.04
N LEU A 75 -0.30 0.08 8.32
CA LEU A 75 -1.31 -0.89 8.75
C LEU A 75 -2.20 -0.30 9.85
N ALA A 76 -3.36 -0.93 10.09
CA ALA A 76 -4.23 -0.59 11.20
C ALA A 76 -4.39 -1.74 12.19
N VAL A 77 -4.42 -1.40 13.47
CA VAL A 77 -4.56 -2.33 14.59
C VAL A 77 -5.74 -1.98 15.49
N ASN A 78 -6.32 -2.98 16.14
CA ASN A 78 -7.31 -2.79 17.21
C ASN A 78 -6.64 -2.70 18.60
N ARG A 79 -7.42 -2.44 19.67
CA ARG A 79 -6.92 -2.33 21.06
C ARG A 79 -6.16 -3.56 21.58
N GLN A 80 -6.35 -4.72 20.98
CA GLN A 80 -5.61 -5.94 21.31
C GLN A 80 -4.27 -6.01 20.57
N GLY A 81 -3.92 -5.00 19.78
CA GLY A 81 -2.74 -4.96 18.93
C GLY A 81 -2.88 -5.75 17.63
N GLN A 82 -4.02 -6.39 17.37
CA GLN A 82 -4.20 -7.24 16.19
C GLN A 82 -4.30 -6.38 14.93
N VAL A 83 -3.53 -6.74 13.91
CA VAL A 83 -3.62 -6.13 12.58
C VAL A 83 -4.97 -6.48 11.96
N VAL A 84 -5.80 -5.46 11.70
CA VAL A 84 -7.13 -5.62 11.10
C VAL A 84 -7.14 -5.27 9.62
N VAL A 85 -6.28 -4.34 9.21
CA VAL A 85 -6.11 -3.91 7.81
C VAL A 85 -4.61 -3.77 7.56
N PRO A 86 -3.99 -4.74 6.86
CA PRO A 86 -2.57 -4.68 6.49
C PRO A 86 -2.37 -3.78 5.26
N ASN A 87 -1.15 -3.36 4.97
CA ASN A 87 -0.72 -2.71 3.73
C ASN A 87 -1.76 -1.73 3.12
N ILE A 88 -2.18 -0.76 3.92
CA ILE A 88 -3.07 0.32 3.54
C ILE A 88 -2.40 1.14 2.43
N ARG A 89 -3.10 1.32 1.32
CA ARG A 89 -2.61 2.15 0.21
C ARG A 89 -2.78 3.63 0.57
N HIS A 90 -1.73 4.39 0.27
CA HIS A 90 -1.62 5.84 0.47
C HIS A 90 -0.98 6.43 -0.81
N SER A 91 -1.70 6.44 -1.94
CA SER A 91 -1.18 6.89 -3.24
C SER A 91 -1.80 8.19 -3.77
N GLY A 92 -2.35 9.02 -2.89
CA GLY A 92 -2.85 10.36 -3.23
C GLY A 92 -4.23 10.66 -2.67
N ASP A 93 -4.93 11.63 -3.27
CA ASP A 93 -6.21 12.17 -2.79
C ASP A 93 -7.37 11.16 -2.79
N PHE A 94 -7.21 10.03 -3.50
CA PHE A 94 -8.22 8.98 -3.59
C PHE A 94 -7.97 7.82 -2.63
N ASP A 95 -6.99 7.95 -1.74
CA ASP A 95 -6.59 6.94 -0.77
C ASP A 95 -6.51 7.49 0.65
N PHE A 96 -6.31 6.59 1.62
CA PHE A 96 -6.17 6.95 3.02
C PHE A 96 -5.06 8.01 3.22
N PRO A 97 -5.26 9.03 4.07
CA PRO A 97 -6.45 9.29 4.87
C PRO A 97 -7.56 10.07 4.15
N ASN A 98 -7.32 10.54 2.93
CA ASN A 98 -8.18 11.50 2.23
C ASN A 98 -9.18 10.87 1.25
N GLY A 99 -9.28 9.55 1.23
CA GLY A 99 -10.11 8.82 0.28
C GLY A 99 -11.59 9.23 0.34
N ASN A 100 -12.25 9.25 -0.81
CA ASN A 100 -13.63 9.72 -0.94
C ASN A 100 -14.58 8.96 0.02
N ASN A 101 -15.43 9.70 0.72
CA ASN A 101 -16.33 9.19 1.77
C ASN A 101 -15.63 8.34 2.83
N ASP A 102 -14.39 8.66 3.21
CA ASP A 102 -13.62 7.94 4.22
C ASP A 102 -13.45 6.44 3.84
N ARG A 103 -13.15 6.16 2.57
CA ARG A 103 -12.89 4.82 2.08
C ARG A 103 -11.43 4.66 1.71
N GLY A 104 -10.82 3.58 2.18
CA GLY A 104 -9.44 3.21 1.89
C GLY A 104 -9.35 1.90 1.12
N ARG A 105 -8.20 1.68 0.50
CA ARG A 105 -7.79 0.42 -0.11
C ARG A 105 -6.68 -0.22 0.69
N PHE A 106 -6.64 -1.54 0.69
CA PHE A 106 -5.59 -2.30 1.33
C PHE A 106 -5.24 -3.51 0.48
N GLU A 107 -4.09 -4.11 0.73
CA GLU A 107 -3.67 -5.32 0.03
C GLU A 107 -3.16 -6.40 0.98
N ILE A 108 -3.30 -7.65 0.57
CA ILE A 108 -2.78 -8.81 1.28
C ILE A 108 -2.24 -9.81 0.28
N ASP A 109 -1.20 -10.55 0.65
CA ASP A 109 -0.81 -11.76 -0.08
C ASP A 109 -1.91 -12.82 0.10
N ASP A 110 -2.38 -13.41 -1.00
CA ASP A 110 -3.40 -14.47 -0.97
C ASP A 110 -2.86 -15.85 -0.55
N GLY A 111 -1.56 -15.94 -0.24
CA GLY A 111 -0.85 -17.17 0.11
C GLY A 111 -0.21 -17.85 -1.10
N THR A 112 -0.41 -17.31 -2.31
CA THR A 112 0.27 -17.77 -3.53
C THR A 112 1.40 -16.85 -3.97
N GLY A 113 1.64 -15.76 -3.23
CA GLY A 113 2.56 -14.69 -3.60
C GLY A 113 1.90 -13.59 -4.45
N ALA A 114 0.61 -13.73 -4.77
CA ALA A 114 -0.15 -12.69 -5.46
C ALA A 114 -0.80 -11.74 -4.45
N MET A 115 -0.61 -10.44 -4.66
CA MET A 115 -1.30 -9.43 -3.87
C MET A 115 -2.76 -9.32 -4.33
N LYS A 116 -3.69 -9.41 -3.39
CA LYS A 116 -5.10 -9.10 -3.60
C LYS A 116 -5.48 -7.87 -2.82
N CYS A 117 -6.30 -7.03 -3.42
CA CYS A 117 -6.73 -5.78 -2.83
C CYS A 117 -8.19 -5.85 -2.37
N GLY A 118 -8.51 -5.08 -1.33
CA GLY A 118 -9.85 -4.91 -0.77
C GLY A 118 -10.10 -3.46 -0.33
N TYR A 119 -11.25 -3.24 0.31
CA TYR A 119 -11.66 -1.90 0.75
C TYR A 119 -12.13 -1.88 2.20
N PHE A 120 -11.93 -0.75 2.87
CA PHE A 120 -12.30 -0.54 4.26
C PHE A 120 -12.85 0.87 4.52
N VAL A 121 -13.51 1.06 5.67
CA VAL A 121 -13.91 2.39 6.19
C VAL A 121 -12.77 2.99 7.00
N ALA A 122 -12.23 4.14 6.60
CA ALA A 122 -11.00 4.72 7.15
C ALA A 122 -11.03 4.94 8.66
N GLU A 123 -12.18 5.36 9.20
CA GLU A 123 -12.26 5.73 10.62
C GLU A 123 -12.26 4.53 11.57
N ARG A 124 -12.91 3.43 11.16
CA ARG A 124 -13.11 2.22 11.97
C ARG A 124 -12.25 1.04 11.52
N PHE A 125 -11.65 1.15 10.34
CA PHE A 125 -10.95 0.08 9.65
C PHE A 125 -11.81 -1.18 9.44
N ASP A 126 -13.13 -0.99 9.30
CA ASP A 126 -14.06 -2.07 8.96
C ASP A 126 -13.86 -2.46 7.50
N VAL A 127 -13.52 -3.72 7.24
CA VAL A 127 -13.42 -4.26 5.88
C VAL A 127 -14.82 -4.37 5.27
N ILE A 128 -15.07 -3.62 4.20
CA ILE A 128 -16.36 -3.59 3.48
C ILE A 128 -16.33 -4.46 2.21
N ALA A 129 -15.15 -4.68 1.64
CA ALA A 129 -14.95 -5.60 0.54
C ALA A 129 -13.67 -6.41 0.79
N ARG A 130 -13.81 -7.73 0.74
CA ARG A 130 -12.71 -8.67 1.01
C ARG A 130 -11.58 -8.49 -0.01
N PRO A 131 -10.34 -8.85 0.36
CA PRO A 131 -9.21 -8.74 -0.54
C PRO A 131 -9.19 -9.92 -1.52
N GLU A 132 -9.99 -9.82 -2.58
CA GLU A 132 -10.16 -10.89 -3.59
C GLU A 132 -10.00 -10.39 -5.03
N TYR A 133 -9.59 -9.13 -5.20
CA TYR A 133 -9.42 -8.48 -6.49
C TYR A 133 -7.93 -8.34 -6.82
N ASP A 134 -7.55 -8.47 -8.08
CA ASP A 134 -6.15 -8.32 -8.53
C ASP A 134 -5.73 -6.85 -8.55
N HIS A 135 -6.65 -5.96 -8.90
CA HIS A 135 -6.46 -4.51 -8.83
C HIS A 135 -7.72 -3.81 -8.33
N CYS A 136 -7.52 -2.75 -7.56
CA CYS A 136 -8.55 -1.91 -6.96
C CYS A 136 -8.18 -0.47 -7.26
N GLN A 137 -9.12 0.35 -7.71
CA GLN A 137 -8.97 1.80 -7.82
C GLN A 137 -9.61 2.49 -6.61
N GLY A 138 -9.13 3.69 -6.26
CA GLY A 138 -9.73 4.49 -5.19
C GLY A 138 -11.18 4.88 -5.52
N TYR A 139 -11.97 5.20 -4.49
CA TYR A 139 -13.35 5.62 -4.69
C TYR A 139 -13.43 6.95 -5.43
N ARG A 140 -14.29 7.03 -6.44
CA ARG A 140 -14.64 8.24 -7.19
C ARG A 140 -16.14 8.23 -7.44
N ASN A 141 -16.82 9.35 -7.14
CA ASN A 141 -18.28 9.46 -7.30
C ASN A 141 -19.05 8.31 -6.64
N ASP A 142 -18.72 8.00 -5.39
CA ASP A 142 -19.36 6.96 -4.56
C ASP A 142 -19.19 5.51 -5.05
N GLU A 143 -18.37 5.30 -6.07
CA GLU A 143 -18.07 4.00 -6.65
C GLU A 143 -16.57 3.71 -6.66
N ALA A 144 -16.22 2.43 -6.61
CA ALA A 144 -14.86 1.98 -6.83
C ALA A 144 -14.84 0.92 -7.94
N LEU A 145 -13.84 1.00 -8.82
CA LEU A 145 -13.57 0.00 -9.84
C LEU A 145 -12.50 -0.96 -9.33
N ALA A 146 -12.81 -2.26 -9.33
CA ALA A 146 -11.85 -3.32 -9.09
C ALA A 146 -11.91 -4.34 -10.23
N CYS A 147 -10.97 -5.29 -10.28
CA CYS A 147 -11.03 -6.36 -11.27
C CYS A 147 -10.46 -7.70 -10.78
N LYS A 148 -10.90 -8.77 -11.44
CA LYS A 148 -10.44 -10.15 -11.25
C LYS A 148 -9.97 -10.74 -12.58
N GLY A 149 -8.85 -11.45 -12.57
CA GLY A 149 -8.19 -12.02 -13.74
C GLY A 149 -7.64 -10.95 -14.70
N CYS A 150 -7.29 -9.78 -14.18
CA CYS A 150 -6.88 -8.61 -14.96
C CYS A 150 -5.42 -8.23 -14.70
N ILE A 151 -4.84 -7.46 -15.62
CA ILE A 151 -3.53 -6.81 -15.45
C ILE A 151 -3.71 -5.30 -15.61
N ARG A 152 -3.10 -4.52 -14.71
CA ARG A 152 -2.99 -3.06 -14.86
C ARG A 152 -1.76 -2.71 -15.69
N TYR A 153 -1.97 -2.03 -16.81
CA TYR A 153 -0.91 -1.40 -17.57
C TYR A 153 -0.97 0.11 -17.39
N CYS A 154 0.19 0.75 -17.21
CA CYS A 154 0.30 2.20 -17.27
C CYS A 154 0.11 2.66 -18.72
N THR A 155 -0.48 3.82 -18.95
CA THR A 155 -0.63 4.38 -20.31
C THR A 155 0.45 5.42 -20.63
N ASP A 156 1.28 5.76 -19.65
CA ASP A 156 2.47 6.60 -19.76
C ASP A 156 3.59 6.07 -18.84
N GLN A 157 4.77 6.67 -18.92
CA GLN A 157 5.97 6.22 -18.20
C GLN A 157 5.94 6.51 -16.69
N ASP A 158 5.22 7.56 -16.30
CA ASP A 158 5.07 7.98 -14.91
C ASP A 158 3.85 7.31 -14.23
N CYS A 159 3.08 6.56 -15.02
CA CYS A 159 1.85 5.87 -14.63
C CYS A 159 0.79 6.80 -14.02
N HIS A 160 0.69 8.04 -14.53
CA HIS A 160 -0.37 8.96 -14.13
C HIS A 160 -1.74 8.35 -14.48
N ASP A 161 -1.83 7.74 -15.66
CA ASP A 161 -2.98 7.00 -16.12
C ASP A 161 -2.68 5.49 -16.30
N SER A 162 -3.73 4.69 -16.23
CA SER A 162 -3.63 3.24 -16.39
C SER A 162 -4.91 2.59 -16.87
N MET A 163 -4.77 1.45 -17.53
CA MET A 163 -5.87 0.64 -18.04
C MET A 163 -5.82 -0.76 -17.44
N LEU A 164 -7.00 -1.30 -17.11
CA LEU A 164 -7.17 -2.68 -16.66
C LEU A 164 -7.53 -3.53 -17.87
N ILE A 165 -6.71 -4.53 -18.16
CA ILE A 165 -6.82 -5.39 -19.35
C ILE A 165 -7.09 -6.83 -18.93
N GLY A 166 -8.05 -7.46 -19.62
CA GLY A 166 -8.45 -8.84 -19.42
C GLY A 166 -9.27 -9.07 -18.13
N GLY A 167 -9.93 -10.23 -18.09
CA GLY A 167 -10.75 -10.62 -16.95
C GLY A 167 -12.02 -9.80 -16.81
N GLN A 168 -12.48 -9.64 -15.57
CA GLN A 168 -13.75 -9.00 -15.23
C GLN A 168 -13.55 -7.73 -14.40
N GLY A 169 -14.16 -6.64 -14.85
CA GLY A 169 -14.31 -5.39 -14.13
C GLY A 169 -15.53 -5.43 -13.21
N ILE A 170 -15.38 -4.86 -12.01
CA ILE A 170 -16.38 -4.91 -10.94
C ILE A 170 -16.51 -3.51 -10.36
N VAL A 171 -17.73 -2.97 -10.39
CA VAL A 171 -18.06 -1.70 -9.73
C VAL A 171 -18.65 -2.01 -8.36
N LEU A 172 -18.06 -1.40 -7.32
CA LEU A 172 -18.46 -1.52 -5.93
C LEU A 172 -19.09 -0.19 -5.47
N GLY A 173 -20.18 -0.25 -4.72
CA GLY A 173 -20.71 0.91 -4.00
C GLY A 173 -20.05 1.10 -2.64
N LEU A 174 -20.36 2.20 -1.95
CA LEU A 174 -19.78 2.59 -0.64
C LEU A 174 -19.87 1.54 0.49
N ALA A 175 -20.79 0.59 0.39
CA ALA A 175 -20.94 -0.53 1.34
C ALA A 175 -20.14 -1.78 0.94
N GLY A 176 -19.34 -1.70 -0.12
CA GLY A 176 -18.61 -2.84 -0.70
C GLY A 176 -19.48 -3.82 -1.48
N ASN A 177 -20.77 -3.52 -1.67
CA ASN A 177 -21.66 -4.34 -2.47
C ASN A 177 -21.40 -4.15 -3.96
N ILE A 178 -21.50 -5.23 -4.73
CA ILE A 178 -21.29 -5.20 -6.17
C ILE A 178 -22.50 -4.57 -6.84
N LYS A 179 -22.26 -3.48 -7.57
CA LYS A 179 -23.26 -2.75 -8.36
C LYS A 179 -23.33 -3.27 -9.78
N ARG A 180 -22.16 -3.58 -10.36
CA ARG A 180 -22.05 -4.01 -11.76
C ARG A 180 -20.83 -4.89 -11.97
N ARG A 181 -20.98 -5.84 -12.91
CA ARG A 181 -19.89 -6.65 -13.47
C ARG A 181 -19.86 -6.46 -14.97
N PHE A 182 -18.69 -6.48 -15.57
CA PHE A 182 -18.51 -6.36 -17.01
C PHE A 182 -17.17 -6.96 -17.42
N ASP A 183 -17.04 -7.38 -18.67
CA ASP A 183 -15.77 -7.85 -19.20
C ASP A 183 -14.86 -6.66 -19.51
N LEU A 184 -13.61 -6.76 -19.06
CA LEU A 184 -12.59 -5.76 -19.39
C LEU A 184 -12.10 -5.98 -20.83
N PRO A 185 -11.64 -4.93 -21.51
CA PRO A 185 -11.08 -5.07 -22.84
C PRO A 185 -9.89 -6.04 -22.81
N THR A 186 -9.77 -6.86 -23.85
CA THR A 186 -8.54 -7.62 -24.10
C THR A 186 -7.45 -6.68 -24.63
N LEU A 187 -6.21 -7.15 -24.70
CA LEU A 187 -5.10 -6.35 -25.21
C LEU A 187 -5.37 -5.88 -26.66
N ASP A 188 -5.97 -6.73 -27.49
CA ASP A 188 -6.34 -6.41 -28.88
C ASP A 188 -7.47 -5.39 -28.97
N GLN A 189 -8.26 -5.23 -27.91
CA GLN A 189 -9.37 -4.28 -27.81
C GLN A 189 -8.98 -2.98 -27.11
N ALA A 190 -7.80 -2.94 -26.48
CA ALA A 190 -7.36 -1.81 -25.66
C ALA A 190 -7.17 -0.52 -26.48
N CYS A 191 -6.79 -0.66 -27.76
CA CYS A 191 -6.53 0.44 -28.67
C CYS A 191 -7.61 0.53 -29.75
N ALA A 192 -8.51 1.51 -29.63
CA ALA A 192 -9.70 1.65 -30.49
C ALA A 192 -9.41 1.73 -32.01
N MET A 193 -8.25 2.25 -32.42
CA MET A 193 -7.87 2.40 -33.84
C MET A 193 -6.38 2.11 -34.10
N GLY A 194 -5.81 1.12 -33.42
CA GLY A 194 -4.36 0.92 -33.45
C GLY A 194 -3.93 -0.46 -33.02
N LYS A 195 -2.61 -0.66 -33.01
CA LYS A 195 -2.00 -1.85 -32.41
C LYS A 195 -1.57 -1.52 -30.99
N ALA A 196 -1.94 -2.39 -30.06
CA ALA A 196 -1.40 -2.38 -28.72
C ALA A 196 0.04 -2.91 -28.77
N SER A 197 0.98 -2.14 -28.22
CA SER A 197 2.32 -2.61 -27.91
C SER A 197 2.57 -2.46 -26.41
N LEU A 198 3.35 -3.39 -25.87
CA LEU A 198 3.79 -3.37 -24.49
C LEU A 198 5.30 -3.14 -24.48
N TYR A 199 5.76 -2.25 -23.61
CA TYR A 199 7.17 -2.14 -23.29
C TYR A 199 7.36 -1.96 -21.79
N SER A 200 8.49 -2.46 -21.29
CA SER A 200 8.81 -2.43 -19.86
C SER A 200 9.85 -1.35 -19.58
N LEU A 201 9.60 -0.56 -18.54
CA LEU A 201 10.52 0.41 -17.95
C LEU A 201 10.73 0.02 -16.49
N GLY A 202 11.76 -0.76 -16.21
CA GLY A 202 12.00 -1.32 -14.88
C GLY A 202 10.87 -2.25 -14.44
N SER A 203 10.20 -1.92 -13.33
CA SER A 203 9.03 -2.67 -12.82
C SER A 203 7.70 -2.24 -13.44
N ILE A 204 7.69 -1.17 -14.25
CA ILE A 204 6.49 -0.64 -14.87
C ILE A 204 6.33 -1.25 -16.26
N THR A 205 5.12 -1.72 -16.59
CA THR A 205 4.77 -2.11 -17.96
C THR A 205 3.80 -1.09 -18.53
N VAL A 206 4.19 -0.49 -19.66
CA VAL A 206 3.43 0.55 -20.34
C VAL A 206 2.72 -0.04 -21.55
N LEU A 207 1.42 0.22 -21.63
CA LEU A 207 0.59 -0.02 -22.80
C LEU A 207 0.64 1.21 -23.70
N GLN A 208 1.16 1.04 -24.91
CA GLN A 208 1.17 2.06 -25.94
C GLN A 208 0.20 1.69 -27.05
N CYS A 209 -0.68 2.64 -27.39
CA CYS A 209 -1.53 2.53 -28.56
C CYS A 209 -0.90 3.31 -29.71
N THR A 210 -0.28 2.60 -30.65
CA THR A 210 0.22 3.23 -31.88
C THR A 210 -0.95 3.41 -32.85
N PRO A 211 -1.20 4.65 -33.34
CA PRO A 211 -2.25 4.89 -34.33
C PRO A 211 -2.05 4.01 -35.57
N ALA A 212 -3.13 3.62 -36.23
CA ALA A 212 -3.05 2.97 -37.53
C ALA A 212 -2.32 3.85 -38.57
N ALA A 213 -1.68 3.23 -39.56
CA ALA A 213 -0.81 3.92 -40.53
C ALA A 213 -1.55 5.00 -41.36
N ASP A 214 -2.87 4.89 -41.44
CA ASP A 214 -3.83 5.77 -42.10
C ASP A 214 -4.56 6.73 -41.13
N SER A 215 -4.20 6.72 -39.83
CA SER A 215 -4.76 7.67 -38.87
C SER A 215 -4.44 9.10 -39.29
N PRO A 216 -5.45 10.01 -39.35
CA PRO A 216 -5.20 11.43 -39.60
C PRO A 216 -4.51 12.11 -38.40
N PHE A 217 -4.47 11.45 -37.24
CA PHE A 217 -3.75 11.88 -36.05
C PHE A 217 -2.46 11.07 -35.93
N LYS A 218 -1.44 11.47 -36.71
CA LYS A 218 -0.05 11.04 -36.52
C LYS A 218 0.58 12.00 -35.51
N PHE A 219 1.01 11.48 -34.37
CA PHE A 219 1.87 12.18 -33.42
C PHE A 219 3.33 11.80 -33.68
#